data_AF-A0A7G6SIE9-F1
#
_entry.id   AF-A0A7G6SIE9-F1
#
_cell.length_a   1.000
_cell.length_b   1.000
_cell.length_c   1.000
_cell.angle_alpha   90.00
_cell.angle_beta   90.00
_cell.angle_gamma   90.00
#
_symmetry.space_group_name_H-M   'P 1'
#
loop_
_entity.id
_entity.type
_entity.pdbx_description
1 polymer ?
#
loop_
_entity_poly.entity_id
_entity_poly.type
_entity_poly.pdbx_seq_one_letter_code
_entity_poly.pdbx_strand_id
1 'polypeptide(L)'
;MRVLIACEYTGTVRRAFAALSHDAWSCDLLPSLDRSNKHLIGDVRKFLHLGWDMLMVAHPPCTRLCNSGVRWLSEPPTRLTAEHYNAAEIAAYRDMNRDQRLAFMWQKLDDGAELFSDLWNAPIERVAIENPVMHEHAKSRIRNYKAFAQSVQPYQFGHRETKRTCLWLRGLPVLQHTTPELEQEYLSLTLEDRRTWARVHNAAPGPGRWAERSKFFSGIADAMAQQWGGDGDQPRGQLDLFDRIAA
;
A
#
# COMPACT_ATOMS: atom_id res chain seq x y z
N MET A 1 9.17 -0.91 19.12
CA MET A 1 8.15 0.10 18.75
C MET A 1 6.83 -0.58 18.39
N ARG A 2 5.72 0.17 18.42
CA ARG A 2 4.40 -0.25 17.97
C ARG A 2 4.17 0.21 16.53
N VAL A 3 3.94 -0.73 15.62
CA VAL A 3 3.84 -0.46 14.18
C VAL A 3 2.48 -0.90 13.66
N LEU A 4 1.80 -0.01 12.95
CA LEU A 4 0.59 -0.33 12.19
C LEU A 4 0.92 -0.46 10.71
N ILE A 5 0.64 -1.63 10.14
CA ILE A 5 0.68 -1.89 8.70
C ILE A 5 -0.75 -1.82 8.15
N ALA A 6 -1.12 -0.68 7.60
CA ALA A 6 -2.44 -0.42 7.03
C ALA A 6 -2.60 -1.02 5.62
N CYS A 7 -3.81 -1.50 5.33
CA CYS A 7 -4.22 -2.11 4.06
C CYS A 7 -3.48 -3.42 3.72
N GLU A 8 -2.96 -4.11 4.74
CA GLU A 8 -2.22 -5.37 4.57
C GLU A 8 -2.97 -6.57 5.16
N TYR A 9 -3.48 -7.45 4.29
CA TYR A 9 -4.02 -8.75 4.70
C TYR A 9 -2.98 -9.89 4.66
N THR A 10 -1.90 -9.77 3.87
CA THR A 10 -0.92 -10.86 3.65
C THR A 10 0.11 -11.03 4.78
N GLY A 11 0.32 -9.99 5.59
CA GLY A 11 1.23 -9.97 6.73
C GLY A 11 2.73 -9.88 6.37
N THR A 12 3.10 -9.61 5.11
CA THR A 12 4.52 -9.59 4.68
C THR A 12 5.33 -8.53 5.43
N VAL A 13 4.88 -7.27 5.43
CA VAL A 13 5.54 -6.17 6.12
C VAL A 13 5.38 -6.33 7.63
N ARG A 14 4.20 -6.72 8.13
CA ARG A 14 4.01 -6.98 9.56
C ARG A 14 5.02 -8.00 10.09
N ARG A 15 5.20 -9.12 9.39
CA ARG A 15 6.16 -10.17 9.80
C ARG A 15 7.59 -9.69 9.74
N ALA A 16 7.97 -8.85 8.78
CA ALA A 16 9.31 -8.27 8.74
C ALA A 16 9.61 -7.43 9.99
N PHE A 17 8.68 -6.55 10.41
CA PHE A 17 8.83 -5.79 11.66
C PHE A 17 8.76 -6.69 12.91
N ALA A 18 7.86 -7.68 12.94
CA ALA A 18 7.74 -8.60 14.06
C ALA A 18 9.00 -9.47 14.26
N ALA A 19 9.68 -9.85 13.18
CA ALA A 19 10.93 -10.59 13.23
C ALA A 19 12.06 -9.81 13.92
N LEU A 20 11.95 -8.48 13.97
CA LEU A 20 12.86 -7.58 14.70
C LEU A 20 12.30 -7.17 16.08
N SER A 21 11.40 -7.98 16.66
CA SER A 21 10.82 -7.79 17.99
C SER A 21 9.99 -6.51 18.18
N HIS A 22 9.45 -5.94 17.10
CA HIS A 22 8.48 -4.85 17.19
C HIS A 22 7.07 -5.37 17.47
N ASP A 23 6.24 -4.58 18.18
CA ASP A 23 4.79 -4.85 18.34
C ASP A 23 4.07 -4.42 17.06
N ALA A 24 4.19 -5.26 16.03
CA ALA A 24 3.65 -5.00 14.70
C ALA A 24 2.27 -5.62 14.52
N TRP A 25 1.31 -4.80 14.10
CA TRP A 25 -0.05 -5.19 13.74
C TRP A 25 -0.33 -4.83 12.30
N SER A 26 -1.08 -5.66 11.59
CA SER A 26 -1.65 -5.26 10.30
C SER A 26 -3.13 -4.95 10.41
N CYS A 27 -3.68 -4.19 9.46
CA CYS A 27 -5.10 -3.87 9.37
C CYS A 27 -5.57 -3.96 7.93
N ASP A 28 -6.67 -4.65 7.67
CA ASP A 28 -7.30 -4.73 6.34
C ASP A 28 -8.82 -4.95 6.46
N LEU A 29 -9.55 -4.80 5.36
CA LEU A 29 -10.96 -5.21 5.31
C LEU A 29 -11.11 -6.73 5.23
N LEU A 30 -10.10 -7.42 4.68
CA LEU A 30 -10.03 -8.87 4.57
C LEU A 30 -9.40 -9.49 5.84
N PRO A 31 -9.78 -10.72 6.20
CA PRO A 31 -9.08 -11.46 7.24
C PRO A 31 -7.60 -11.69 6.89
N SER A 32 -6.76 -11.80 7.93
CA SER A 32 -5.35 -12.10 7.77
C SER A 32 -5.12 -13.43 7.03
N LEU A 33 -4.33 -13.40 5.96
CA LEU A 33 -4.03 -14.58 5.15
C LEU A 33 -3.32 -15.67 5.96
N ASP A 34 -2.45 -15.28 6.88
CA ASP A 34 -1.71 -16.19 7.75
C ASP A 34 -2.40 -16.46 9.10
N ARG A 35 -3.65 -16.00 9.27
CA ARG A 35 -4.48 -16.20 10.47
C ARG A 35 -3.85 -15.70 11.77
N SER A 36 -2.93 -14.74 11.70
CA SER A 36 -2.34 -14.14 12.88
C SER A 36 -3.38 -13.40 13.73
N ASN A 37 -3.20 -13.45 15.06
CA ASN A 37 -3.96 -12.66 16.03
C ASN A 37 -3.47 -11.20 16.13
N LYS A 38 -2.37 -10.84 15.46
CA LYS A 38 -1.87 -9.46 15.33
C LYS A 38 -2.41 -8.82 14.06
N HIS A 39 -3.73 -8.84 13.92
CA HIS A 39 -4.43 -8.31 12.75
C HIS A 39 -5.79 -7.72 13.13
N LEU A 40 -6.03 -6.49 12.70
CA LEU A 40 -7.29 -5.77 12.87
C LEU A 40 -8.11 -5.90 11.57
N ILE A 41 -9.40 -6.21 11.69
CA ILE A 41 -10.31 -6.29 10.54
C ILE A 41 -11.22 -5.07 10.54
N GLY A 42 -11.15 -4.26 9.49
CA GLY A 42 -12.02 -3.11 9.28
C GLY A 42 -11.31 -1.90 8.66
N ASP A 43 -12.03 -0.79 8.63
CA ASP A 43 -11.50 0.49 8.16
C ASP A 43 -10.39 0.98 9.10
N VAL A 44 -9.17 1.07 8.56
CA VAL A 44 -7.97 1.43 9.30
C VAL A 44 -8.06 2.79 10.01
N ARG A 45 -8.89 3.70 9.50
CA ARG A 45 -9.10 5.03 10.09
C ARG A 45 -9.60 4.96 11.53
N LYS A 46 -10.33 3.89 11.88
CA LYS A 46 -10.81 3.63 13.25
C LYS A 46 -9.70 3.30 14.24
N PHE A 47 -8.52 2.91 13.74
CA PHE A 47 -7.43 2.38 14.55
C PHE A 47 -6.21 3.31 14.59
N LEU A 48 -6.22 4.44 13.89
CA LEU A 48 -5.06 5.36 13.82
C LEU A 48 -4.65 5.95 15.17
N HIS A 49 -5.60 6.04 16.12
CA HIS A 49 -5.39 6.68 17.41
C HIS A 49 -4.92 5.74 18.53
N LEU A 50 -4.60 4.48 18.21
CA LEU A 50 -4.24 3.47 19.21
C LEU A 50 -2.80 3.59 19.76
N GLY A 51 -2.12 4.71 19.51
CA GLY A 51 -0.78 5.01 20.03
C GLY A 51 0.34 4.28 19.28
N TRP A 52 0.32 4.36 17.95
CA TRP A 52 1.37 3.81 17.08
C TRP A 52 2.59 4.73 17.01
N ASP A 53 3.77 4.15 17.04
CA ASP A 53 5.02 4.89 16.80
C ASP A 53 5.24 5.11 15.29
N MET A 54 4.72 4.18 14.47
CA MET A 54 4.87 4.21 13.02
C MET A 54 3.65 3.64 12.29
N LEU A 55 3.28 4.30 11.19
CA LEU A 55 2.30 3.85 10.21
C LEU A 55 3.01 3.53 8.89
N MET A 56 2.85 2.31 8.40
CA MET A 56 3.18 1.94 7.03
C MET A 56 1.89 1.55 6.31
N VAL A 57 1.61 2.16 5.16
CA VAL A 57 0.48 1.78 4.32
C VAL A 57 1.02 0.93 3.18
N ALA A 58 0.63 -0.34 3.15
CA ALA A 58 1.04 -1.31 2.16
C ALA A 58 -0.19 -1.83 1.43
N HIS A 59 -0.37 -1.47 0.16
CA HIS A 59 -1.52 -1.78 -0.70
C HIS A 59 -2.81 -1.01 -0.44
N PRO A 60 -2.78 0.33 -0.33
CA PRO A 60 -4.02 1.08 -0.27
C PRO A 60 -4.82 0.91 -1.58
N PRO A 61 -6.16 1.02 -1.53
CA PRO A 61 -6.99 1.09 -2.73
C PRO A 61 -6.62 2.35 -3.53
N CYS A 62 -5.75 2.16 -4.54
CA CYS A 62 -5.11 3.25 -5.28
C CYS A 62 -5.44 3.26 -6.78
N THR A 63 -6.30 2.35 -7.25
CA THR A 63 -6.61 2.15 -8.67
C THR A 63 -7.16 3.39 -9.38
N ARG A 64 -7.77 4.32 -8.65
CA ARG A 64 -8.24 5.62 -9.18
C ARG A 64 -7.30 6.79 -8.92
N LEU A 65 -6.25 6.61 -8.13
CA LEU A 65 -5.22 7.62 -7.90
C LEU A 65 -4.11 7.55 -8.94
N CYS A 66 -3.85 6.35 -9.46
CA CYS A 66 -2.71 6.07 -10.33
C CYS A 66 -2.86 6.66 -11.73
N ASN A 67 -1.74 7.07 -12.34
CA ASN A 67 -1.68 7.62 -13.70
C ASN A 67 -2.37 6.74 -14.76
N SER A 68 -2.21 5.42 -14.69
CA SER A 68 -2.86 4.49 -15.61
C SER A 68 -4.39 4.45 -15.47
N GLY A 69 -4.90 4.95 -14.35
CA GLY A 69 -6.32 5.09 -14.06
C GLY A 69 -6.97 6.37 -14.61
N VAL A 70 -6.20 7.38 -15.00
CA VAL A 70 -6.72 8.73 -15.30
C VAL A 70 -7.74 8.73 -16.45
N ARG A 71 -7.54 7.88 -17.46
CA ARG A 71 -8.42 7.78 -18.64
C ARG A 71 -9.89 7.51 -18.29
N TRP A 72 -10.12 6.83 -17.17
CA TRP A 72 -11.46 6.44 -16.72
C TRP A 72 -12.25 7.59 -16.09
N LEU A 73 -11.62 8.73 -15.85
CA LEU A 73 -12.25 9.97 -15.38
C LEU A 73 -12.79 10.83 -16.54
N SER A 74 -12.56 10.39 -17.78
CA SER A 74 -13.11 11.02 -18.99
C SER A 74 -14.07 10.08 -19.70
N GLU A 75 -13.71 8.80 -19.82
CA GLU A 75 -14.59 7.76 -20.36
C GLU A 75 -14.65 6.58 -19.37
N PRO A 76 -15.77 6.36 -18.68
CA PRO A 76 -15.86 5.31 -17.67
C PRO A 76 -15.88 3.92 -18.32
N PRO A 77 -15.37 2.87 -17.66
CA PRO A 77 -15.40 1.52 -18.21
C PRO A 77 -16.84 1.03 -18.37
N THR A 78 -17.09 0.16 -19.35
CA THR A 78 -18.41 -0.45 -19.55
C THR A 78 -18.75 -1.51 -18.50
N ARG A 79 -17.74 -2.05 -17.81
CA ARG A 79 -17.88 -3.07 -16.76
C ARG A 79 -16.84 -2.88 -15.67
N LEU A 80 -17.23 -3.19 -14.44
CA LEU A 80 -16.32 -3.29 -13.30
C LEU A 80 -15.79 -4.72 -13.14
N THR A 81 -14.69 -4.89 -12.40
CA THR A 81 -14.09 -6.19 -12.08
C THR A 81 -14.04 -6.42 -10.59
N ALA A 82 -14.16 -7.69 -10.17
CA ALA A 82 -14.03 -8.10 -8.77
C ALA A 82 -12.61 -7.91 -8.20
N GLU A 83 -11.62 -7.59 -9.04
CA GLU A 83 -10.27 -7.20 -8.62
C GLU A 83 -10.25 -5.86 -7.86
N HIS A 84 -11.22 -4.98 -8.10
CA HIS A 84 -11.21 -3.62 -7.54
C HIS A 84 -12.52 -3.20 -6.86
N TYR A 85 -13.61 -3.91 -7.13
CA TYR A 85 -14.96 -3.52 -6.71
C TYR A 85 -15.69 -4.70 -6.10
N ASN A 86 -16.54 -4.42 -5.13
CA ASN A 86 -17.33 -5.46 -4.48
C ASN A 86 -18.57 -5.86 -5.33
N ALA A 87 -19.22 -6.96 -4.98
CA ALA A 87 -20.35 -7.50 -5.74
C ALA A 87 -21.53 -6.52 -5.84
N ALA A 88 -21.79 -5.74 -4.79
CA ALA A 88 -22.88 -4.76 -4.77
C ALA A 88 -22.59 -3.58 -5.72
N GLU A 89 -21.36 -3.07 -5.71
CA GLU A 89 -20.91 -2.03 -6.65
C GLU A 89 -21.00 -2.51 -8.09
N ILE A 90 -20.54 -3.73 -8.38
CA ILE A 90 -20.60 -4.32 -9.72
C ILE A 90 -22.05 -4.45 -10.20
N ALA A 91 -22.94 -4.94 -9.34
CA ALA A 91 -24.36 -5.09 -9.66
C ALA A 91 -25.02 -3.73 -9.96
N ALA A 92 -24.81 -2.74 -9.09
CA ALA A 92 -25.37 -1.39 -9.27
C ALA A 92 -24.83 -0.71 -10.53
N TYR A 93 -23.54 -0.86 -10.84
CA TYR A 93 -22.89 -0.22 -11.97
C TYR A 93 -23.41 -0.69 -13.34
N ARG A 94 -23.91 -1.93 -13.42
CA ARG A 94 -24.45 -2.51 -14.66
C ARG A 94 -25.59 -1.67 -15.22
N ASP A 95 -26.45 -1.18 -14.33
CA ASP A 95 -27.69 -0.51 -14.69
C ASP A 95 -27.53 1.02 -14.81
N MET A 96 -26.32 1.54 -14.55
CA MET A 96 -25.99 2.96 -14.71
C MET A 96 -25.81 3.37 -16.18
N ASN A 97 -26.30 4.56 -16.52
CA ASN A 97 -25.97 5.22 -17.78
C ASN A 97 -24.53 5.79 -17.76
N ARG A 98 -24.06 6.35 -18.89
CA ARG A 98 -22.69 6.86 -19.01
C ARG A 98 -22.35 7.92 -17.95
N ASP A 99 -23.24 8.89 -17.73
CA ASP A 99 -22.97 10.00 -16.82
C ASP A 99 -22.95 9.54 -15.35
N GLN A 100 -23.83 8.62 -14.99
CA GLN A 100 -23.83 7.95 -13.69
C GLN A 100 -22.54 7.15 -13.46
N ARG A 101 -22.07 6.42 -14.48
CA ARG A 101 -20.80 5.68 -14.42
C ARG A 101 -19.60 6.61 -14.28
N LEU A 102 -19.62 7.74 -14.98
CA LEU A 102 -18.58 8.76 -14.89
C LEU A 102 -18.56 9.37 -13.49
N ALA A 103 -19.72 9.76 -12.96
CA ALA A 103 -19.86 10.25 -11.59
C ALA A 103 -19.35 9.22 -10.56
N PHE A 104 -19.66 7.94 -10.76
CA PHE A 104 -19.14 6.86 -9.92
C PHE A 104 -17.60 6.75 -9.97
N MET A 105 -16.97 6.89 -11.15
CA MET A 105 -15.50 6.92 -11.26
C MET A 105 -14.88 8.10 -10.51
N TRP A 106 -15.49 9.29 -10.59
CA TRP A 106 -15.07 10.47 -9.84
C TRP A 106 -15.24 10.28 -8.32
N GLN A 107 -16.37 9.69 -7.89
CA GLN A 107 -16.57 9.35 -6.48
C GLN A 107 -15.49 8.38 -5.98
N LYS A 108 -15.11 7.37 -6.77
CA LYS A 108 -14.03 6.43 -6.38
C LYS A 108 -12.65 7.08 -6.33
N LEU A 109 -12.42 8.14 -7.10
CA LEU A 109 -11.25 8.99 -6.95
C LEU A 109 -11.31 9.75 -5.62
N ASP A 110 -12.45 10.35 -5.30
CA ASP A 110 -12.64 11.09 -4.05
C ASP A 110 -12.46 10.17 -2.82
N ASP A 111 -13.07 8.98 -2.81
CA ASP A 111 -12.90 7.96 -1.77
C ASP A 111 -11.41 7.61 -1.54
N GLY A 112 -10.67 7.38 -2.63
CA GLY A 112 -9.25 7.04 -2.56
C GLY A 112 -8.38 8.21 -2.08
N ALA A 113 -8.72 9.44 -2.50
CA ALA A 113 -8.00 10.65 -2.10
C ALA A 113 -8.27 10.99 -0.63
N GLU A 114 -9.50 10.76 -0.15
CA GLU A 114 -9.87 10.90 1.26
C GLU A 114 -9.09 9.92 2.13
N LEU A 115 -9.09 8.63 1.78
CA LEU A 115 -8.33 7.63 2.53
C LEU A 115 -6.84 7.96 2.55
N PHE A 116 -6.24 8.32 1.41
CA PHE A 116 -4.84 8.74 1.37
C PHE A 116 -4.62 9.97 2.27
N SER A 117 -5.52 10.93 2.24
CA SER A 117 -5.44 12.13 3.09
C SER A 117 -5.51 11.77 4.57
N ASP A 118 -6.42 10.88 4.98
CA ASP A 118 -6.56 10.45 6.38
C ASP A 118 -5.28 9.76 6.87
N LEU A 119 -4.70 8.88 6.05
CA LEU A 119 -3.47 8.17 6.37
C LEU A 119 -2.25 9.09 6.39
N TRP A 120 -2.13 9.98 5.40
CA TRP A 120 -1.03 10.93 5.31
C TRP A 120 -1.05 11.96 6.44
N ASN A 121 -2.24 12.34 6.90
CA ASN A 121 -2.42 13.33 7.97
C ASN A 121 -2.69 12.69 9.33
N ALA A 122 -2.56 11.36 9.46
CA ALA A 122 -2.72 10.66 10.72
C ALA A 122 -1.83 11.29 11.81
N PRO A 123 -2.26 11.35 13.08
CA PRO A 123 -1.47 11.91 14.18
C PRO A 123 -0.39 10.93 14.65
N ILE A 124 0.44 10.48 13.71
CA ILE A 124 1.54 9.53 13.88
C ILE A 124 2.78 10.19 13.29
N GLU A 125 3.87 10.21 14.06
CA GLU A 125 5.09 10.94 13.71
C GLU A 125 5.78 10.35 12.47
N ARG A 126 5.90 9.01 12.44
CA ARG A 126 6.56 8.27 11.36
C ARG A 126 5.51 7.64 10.44
N VAL A 127 5.45 8.12 9.20
CA VAL A 127 4.49 7.64 8.19
C VAL A 127 5.22 7.30 6.89
N ALA A 128 4.98 6.09 6.41
CA ALA A 128 5.30 5.67 5.05
C ALA A 128 4.03 5.25 4.33
N ILE A 129 3.79 5.80 3.12
CA ILE A 129 2.69 5.37 2.26
C ILE A 129 3.26 4.93 0.93
N GLU A 130 3.01 3.68 0.56
CA GLU A 130 3.26 3.20 -0.79
C GLU A 130 2.08 3.52 -1.71
N ASN A 131 2.37 4.00 -2.92
CA ASN A 131 1.37 4.16 -3.96
C ASN A 131 2.05 4.14 -5.34
N PRO A 132 1.35 3.83 -6.43
CA PRO A 132 1.81 4.18 -7.77
C PRO A 132 1.98 5.69 -7.97
N VAL A 133 2.60 6.07 -9.09
CA VAL A 133 2.64 7.47 -9.52
C VAL A 133 1.21 7.98 -9.74
N MET A 134 0.86 9.07 -9.05
CA MET A 134 -0.47 9.68 -9.11
C MET A 134 -0.63 10.70 -10.24
N HIS A 135 -1.84 10.82 -10.80
CA HIS A 135 -2.21 11.87 -11.75
C HIS A 135 -2.64 13.16 -11.03
N GLU A 136 -2.73 14.27 -11.80
CA GLU A 136 -3.03 15.59 -11.24
C GLU A 136 -4.35 15.66 -10.46
N HIS A 137 -5.42 15.02 -10.94
CA HIS A 137 -6.71 15.07 -10.25
C HIS A 137 -6.68 14.42 -8.85
N ALA A 138 -5.81 13.43 -8.62
CA ALA A 138 -5.61 12.82 -7.32
C ALA A 138 -4.81 13.76 -6.41
N LYS A 139 -3.70 14.30 -6.93
CA LYS A 139 -2.85 15.25 -6.19
C LYS A 139 -3.62 16.47 -5.70
N SER A 140 -4.52 17.02 -6.53
CA SER A 140 -5.31 18.21 -6.19
C SER A 140 -6.38 17.96 -5.12
N ARG A 141 -6.78 16.69 -4.89
CA ARG A 141 -7.79 16.30 -3.90
C ARG A 141 -7.21 15.90 -2.55
N ILE A 142 -5.92 15.56 -2.50
CA ILE A 142 -5.27 15.09 -1.29
C ILE A 142 -4.96 16.28 -0.37
N ARG A 143 -5.46 16.22 0.88
CA ARG A 143 -5.20 17.24 1.89
C ARG A 143 -3.73 17.22 2.30
N ASN A 144 -3.11 18.40 2.34
CA ASN A 144 -1.68 18.58 2.64
C ASN A 144 -0.77 17.73 1.74
N TYR A 145 -1.13 17.59 0.46
CA TYR A 145 -0.36 16.82 -0.51
C TYR A 145 1.12 17.25 -0.53
N LYS A 146 1.99 16.24 -0.61
CA LYS A 146 3.42 16.39 -0.91
C LYS A 146 3.76 15.44 -2.04
N ALA A 147 4.80 15.75 -2.81
CA ALA A 147 5.36 14.79 -3.74
C ALA A 147 5.95 13.60 -2.95
N PHE A 148 5.95 12.40 -3.54
CA PHE A 148 6.63 11.25 -2.94
C PHE A 148 8.12 11.57 -2.77
N ALA A 149 8.73 11.06 -1.69
CA ALA A 149 10.13 11.31 -1.36
C ALA A 149 11.07 10.49 -2.26
N GLN A 150 10.66 9.28 -2.63
CA GLN A 150 11.42 8.40 -3.52
C GLN A 150 10.49 7.45 -4.28
N SER A 151 11.05 6.77 -5.29
CA SER A 151 10.45 5.57 -5.86
C SER A 151 11.47 4.44 -5.89
N VAL A 152 11.01 3.23 -5.60
CA VAL A 152 11.83 2.03 -5.56
C VAL A 152 11.32 0.97 -6.53
N GLN A 153 12.19 0.01 -6.83
CA GLN A 153 11.91 -1.18 -7.62
C GLN A 153 12.27 -2.43 -6.81
N PRO A 154 11.54 -3.55 -6.98
CA PRO A 154 11.83 -4.78 -6.26
C PRO A 154 13.27 -5.31 -6.42
N TYR A 155 13.88 -5.10 -7.60
CA TYR A 155 15.26 -5.54 -7.85
C TYR A 155 16.32 -4.81 -7.03
N GLN A 156 16.01 -3.61 -6.53
CA GLN A 156 16.90 -2.89 -5.63
C GLN A 156 16.98 -3.55 -4.25
N PHE A 157 16.13 -4.56 -4.01
CA PHE A 157 15.94 -5.27 -2.74
C PHE A 157 15.90 -6.79 -2.96
N GLY A 158 16.59 -7.31 -3.97
CA GLY A 158 16.80 -8.74 -4.15
C GLY A 158 15.71 -9.50 -4.92
N HIS A 159 14.73 -8.82 -5.51
CA HIS A 159 13.67 -9.45 -6.31
C HIS A 159 13.85 -9.13 -7.78
N ARG A 160 14.08 -10.13 -8.66
CA ARG A 160 14.11 -9.96 -10.13
C ARG A 160 12.74 -9.63 -10.72
N GLU A 161 12.21 -8.47 -10.35
CA GLU A 161 10.88 -7.99 -10.68
C GLU A 161 10.91 -6.46 -10.81
N THR A 162 10.02 -5.94 -11.65
CA THR A 162 9.78 -4.52 -11.84
C THR A 162 8.33 -4.24 -11.45
N LYS A 163 8.17 -3.34 -10.48
CA LYS A 163 6.89 -2.82 -10.02
C LYS A 163 7.18 -1.53 -9.26
N ARG A 164 7.26 -0.43 -10.01
CA ARG A 164 7.64 0.85 -9.44
C ARG A 164 6.69 1.22 -8.31
N THR A 165 7.25 1.45 -7.14
CA THR A 165 6.52 1.80 -5.92
C THR A 165 7.02 3.16 -5.46
N CYS A 166 6.14 4.17 -5.39
CA CYS A 166 6.48 5.48 -4.84
C CYS A 166 6.22 5.48 -3.33
N LEU A 167 7.12 6.11 -2.57
CA LEU A 167 7.02 6.22 -1.11
C LEU A 167 6.87 7.67 -0.70
N TRP A 168 5.75 7.99 -0.05
CA TRP A 168 5.57 9.22 0.70
C TRP A 168 6.06 8.98 2.12
N LEU A 169 7.00 9.80 2.57
CA LEU A 169 7.68 9.63 3.85
C LEU A 169 7.52 10.88 4.71
N ARG A 170 7.14 10.69 5.97
CA ARG A 170 7.16 11.71 7.02
C ARG A 170 7.83 11.13 8.25
N GLY A 171 8.78 11.85 8.83
CA GLY A 171 9.53 11.37 10.00
C GLY A 171 10.39 10.12 9.73
N LEU A 172 10.67 9.80 8.47
CA LEU A 172 11.42 8.61 8.06
C LEU A 172 12.49 8.98 7.02
N PRO A 173 13.71 8.41 7.09
CA PRO A 173 14.72 8.58 6.06
C PRO A 173 14.35 7.80 4.78
N VAL A 174 14.91 8.23 3.65
CA VAL A 174 14.77 7.51 2.39
C VAL A 174 15.29 6.06 2.50
N LEU A 175 14.52 5.10 2.01
CA LEU A 175 14.85 3.68 2.06
C LEU A 175 16.06 3.40 1.16
N GLN A 176 17.12 2.83 1.74
CA GLN A 176 18.36 2.49 1.05
C GLN A 176 18.24 1.15 0.33
N HIS A 177 18.81 1.07 -0.88
CA HIS A 177 18.83 -0.17 -1.64
C HIS A 177 19.75 -1.17 -0.96
N THR A 178 19.34 -2.44 -0.91
CA THR A 178 20.07 -3.51 -0.22
C THR A 178 20.75 -4.49 -1.17
N THR A 179 20.55 -4.32 -2.49
CA THR A 179 21.09 -5.24 -3.51
C THR A 179 21.67 -4.48 -4.72
N PRO A 180 22.77 -3.73 -4.53
CA PRO A 180 23.39 -2.95 -5.60
C PRO A 180 23.83 -3.80 -6.81
N GLU A 181 24.24 -5.04 -6.59
CA GLU A 181 24.65 -5.98 -7.64
C GLU A 181 23.50 -6.34 -8.59
N LEU A 182 22.28 -6.53 -8.08
CA LEU A 182 21.11 -6.84 -8.90
C LEU A 182 20.59 -5.60 -9.63
N GLU A 183 20.75 -4.42 -9.03
CA GLU A 183 20.51 -3.15 -9.70
C GLU A 183 21.47 -2.93 -10.87
N GLN A 184 22.77 -3.18 -10.69
CA GLN A 184 23.74 -3.10 -11.79
C GLN A 184 23.45 -4.13 -12.89
N GLU A 185 23.05 -5.35 -12.52
CA GLU A 185 22.62 -6.35 -13.48
C GLU A 185 21.44 -5.82 -14.30
N TYR A 186 20.36 -5.36 -13.67
CA TYR A 186 19.18 -4.82 -14.37
C TYR A 186 19.54 -3.69 -15.33
N LEU A 187 20.43 -2.77 -14.90
CA LEU A 187 20.86 -1.65 -15.70
C LEU A 187 21.71 -2.08 -16.91
N SER A 188 22.42 -3.20 -16.83
CA SER A 188 23.19 -3.74 -17.96
C SER A 188 22.37 -4.57 -18.95
N LEU A 189 21.16 -5.01 -18.57
CA LEU A 189 20.25 -5.77 -19.45
C LEU A 189 19.76 -4.96 -20.65
N THR A 190 19.53 -5.67 -21.76
CA THR A 190 18.82 -5.13 -22.93
C THR A 190 17.35 -4.84 -22.62
N LEU A 191 16.67 -4.06 -23.47
CA LEU A 191 15.23 -3.81 -23.31
C LEU A 191 14.39 -5.10 -23.38
N GLU A 192 14.83 -6.09 -24.15
CA GLU A 192 14.15 -7.38 -24.26
C GLU A 192 14.28 -8.18 -22.96
N ASP A 193 15.50 -8.29 -22.44
CA ASP A 193 15.77 -9.01 -21.20
C ASP A 193 15.05 -8.36 -20.01
N ARG A 194 14.98 -7.02 -19.95
CA ARG A 194 14.25 -6.31 -18.89
C ARG A 194 12.76 -6.65 -18.86
N ARG A 195 12.14 -7.04 -19.98
CA ARG A 195 10.72 -7.45 -20.02
C ARG A 195 10.49 -8.76 -19.27
N THR A 196 11.52 -9.61 -19.15
CA THR A 196 11.42 -10.86 -18.39
C THR A 196 11.25 -10.62 -16.88
N TRP A 197 11.65 -9.44 -16.38
CA TRP A 197 11.47 -9.03 -14.99
C TRP A 197 10.15 -8.29 -14.76
N ALA A 198 9.20 -8.30 -15.70
CA ALA A 198 7.92 -7.59 -15.57
C ALA A 198 6.74 -8.55 -15.36
N ARG A 199 6.96 -9.67 -14.66
CA ARG A 199 5.95 -10.72 -14.43
C ARG A 199 4.68 -10.16 -13.79
N VAL A 200 4.76 -9.27 -12.80
CA VAL A 200 3.57 -8.64 -12.18
C VAL A 200 2.73 -7.84 -13.18
N HIS A 201 3.39 -7.19 -14.14
CA HIS A 201 2.71 -6.43 -15.20
C HIS A 201 2.10 -7.36 -16.26
N ASN A 202 2.75 -8.48 -16.53
CA ASN A 202 2.35 -9.47 -17.54
C ASN A 202 1.44 -10.59 -17.01
N ALA A 203 1.05 -10.55 -15.73
CA ALA A 203 0.18 -11.54 -15.12
C ALA A 203 -1.14 -11.68 -15.89
N ALA A 204 -1.45 -12.91 -16.31
CA ALA A 204 -2.59 -13.24 -17.15
C ALA A 204 -3.92 -12.87 -16.47
N PRO A 205 -4.95 -12.44 -17.23
CA PRO A 205 -6.29 -12.19 -16.70
C PRO A 205 -6.85 -13.43 -15.99
N GLY A 206 -7.37 -13.27 -14.77
CA GLY A 206 -7.96 -14.38 -14.01
C GLY A 206 -8.33 -13.99 -12.58
N PRO A 207 -9.12 -14.83 -11.88
CA PRO A 207 -9.63 -14.53 -10.54
C PRO A 207 -8.54 -14.42 -9.47
N GLY A 208 -7.38 -15.08 -9.65
CA GLY A 208 -6.23 -14.99 -8.73
C GLY A 208 -5.25 -13.86 -9.04
N ARG A 209 -5.42 -13.16 -10.17
CA ARG A 209 -4.47 -12.15 -10.67
C ARG A 209 -4.27 -11.01 -9.68
N TRP A 210 -5.35 -10.54 -9.07
CA TRP A 210 -5.29 -9.44 -8.13
C TRP A 210 -4.43 -9.80 -6.92
N ALA A 211 -4.67 -10.98 -6.34
CA ALA A 211 -3.95 -11.49 -5.18
C ALA A 211 -2.46 -11.71 -5.48
N GLU A 212 -2.12 -12.20 -6.69
CA GLU A 212 -0.74 -12.35 -7.13
C GLU A 212 -0.04 -10.99 -7.27
N ARG A 213 -0.72 -10.00 -7.85
CA ARG A 213 -0.17 -8.66 -8.10
C ARG A 213 -0.13 -7.80 -6.84
N SER A 214 -0.94 -8.12 -5.83
CA SER A 214 -0.97 -7.47 -4.51
C SER A 214 -0.07 -8.13 -3.48
N LYS A 215 0.77 -9.12 -3.86
CA LYS A 215 1.83 -9.58 -2.95
C LYS A 215 2.87 -8.47 -2.78
N PHE A 216 3.14 -8.09 -1.54
CA PHE A 216 4.25 -7.19 -1.21
C PHE A 216 5.58 -7.95 -1.36
N PHE A 217 6.65 -7.22 -1.69
CA PHE A 217 7.98 -7.81 -1.85
C PHE A 217 8.70 -7.91 -0.52
N SER A 218 9.10 -9.12 -0.13
CA SER A 218 9.72 -9.37 1.18
C SER A 218 11.02 -8.57 1.37
N GLY A 219 11.83 -8.42 0.33
CA GLY A 219 13.10 -7.69 0.44
C GLY A 219 12.92 -6.20 0.70
N ILE A 220 11.86 -5.60 0.13
CA ILE A 220 11.47 -4.23 0.47
C ILE A 220 10.98 -4.19 1.93
N ALA A 221 10.12 -5.14 2.33
CA ALA A 221 9.61 -5.21 3.69
C ALA A 221 10.72 -5.37 4.75
N ASP A 222 11.70 -6.22 4.48
CA ASP A 222 12.85 -6.47 5.35
C ASP A 222 13.72 -5.22 5.46
N ALA A 223 14.00 -4.53 4.34
CA ALA A 223 14.73 -3.26 4.36
C ALA A 223 13.96 -2.18 5.13
N MET A 224 12.64 -2.08 4.96
CA MET A 224 11.79 -1.16 5.71
C MET A 224 11.87 -1.44 7.22
N ALA A 225 11.75 -2.71 7.61
CA ALA A 225 11.82 -3.12 9.01
C ALA A 225 13.21 -2.81 9.61
N GLN A 226 14.29 -3.19 8.94
CA GLN A 226 15.66 -2.97 9.41
C GLN A 226 15.99 -1.48 9.53
N GLN A 227 15.66 -0.68 8.50
CA GLN A 227 16.06 0.72 8.46
C GLN A 227 15.15 1.63 9.30
N TRP A 228 13.84 1.41 9.27
CA TRP A 228 12.87 2.27 9.96
C TRP A 228 12.51 1.77 11.36
N GLY A 229 12.76 0.48 11.63
CA GLY A 229 12.66 -0.14 12.95
C GLY A 229 13.70 0.38 13.96
N GLY A 230 14.81 0.94 13.48
CA GLY A 230 15.93 1.36 14.32
C GLY A 230 16.51 0.21 15.16
N ASP A 231 17.58 0.51 15.91
CA ASP A 231 18.01 -0.39 16.98
C ASP A 231 16.92 -0.36 18.04
N GLY A 232 16.33 -1.52 18.36
CA GLY A 232 15.19 -1.64 19.26
C GLY A 232 15.42 -0.94 20.60
N ASP A 233 15.00 0.32 20.70
CA ASP A 233 15.02 1.04 21.95
C ASP A 233 14.10 0.32 22.95
N GLN A 234 14.60 0.14 24.16
CA GLN A 234 14.10 -0.77 25.18
C GLN A 234 12.58 -0.67 25.42
N PRO A 235 11.93 -1.76 25.86
CA PRO A 235 10.47 -1.80 25.99
C PRO A 235 9.98 -0.72 26.96
N ARG A 236 9.38 0.35 26.41
CA ARG A 236 8.45 1.19 27.18
C ARG A 236 7.25 0.30 27.49
N GLY A 237 6.97 0.14 28.79
CA GLY A 237 6.06 -0.84 29.37
C GLY A 237 4.85 -1.18 28.48
N GLN A 238 4.73 -2.47 28.18
CA GLN A 238 3.63 -3.08 27.45
C GLN A 238 2.33 -2.86 28.23
N LEU A 239 1.52 -1.89 27.80
CA LEU A 239 0.11 -1.78 28.21
C LEU A 239 -0.73 -2.38 27.09
N ASP A 240 -1.63 -3.29 27.45
CA ASP A 240 -2.44 -4.07 26.52
C ASP A 240 -3.41 -3.14 25.75
N LEU A 241 -3.63 -3.45 24.47
CA LEU A 241 -4.57 -2.75 23.60
C LEU A 241 -6.00 -2.78 24.18
N PHE A 242 -6.32 -3.81 24.95
CA PHE A 242 -7.61 -3.98 25.61
C PHE A 242 -7.82 -3.09 26.83
N ASP A 243 -6.76 -2.59 27.47
CA ASP A 243 -6.88 -1.74 28.65
C ASP A 243 -7.38 -0.31 28.32
N ARG A 244 -7.31 0.10 27.05
CA ARG A 244 -7.69 1.45 26.60
C ARG A 244 -9.05 1.56 25.92
N ILE A 245 -9.72 0.43 25.67
CA ILE A 245 -11.08 0.44 25.09
C ILE A 245 -12.15 0.57 26.20
N ALA A 246 -11.74 0.47 27.48
CA ALA A 246 -12.63 0.53 28.64
C ALA A 246 -12.56 1.86 29.45
N ALA A 247 -11.92 2.90 28.92
CA ALA A 247 -11.81 4.23 29.55
C ALA A 247 -12.21 5.34 28.56
#